data_AF-A0A2S7PXH0-F1
#
_entry.id   AF-A0A2S7PXH0-F1
#
_cell.length_a   1.000
_cell.length_b   1.000
_cell.length_c   1.000
_cell.angle_alpha   90.00
_cell.angle_beta   90.00
_cell.angle_gamma   90.00
#
_symmetry.space_group_name_H-M   'P 1'
#
loop_
_entity.id
_entity.type
_entity.pdbx_description
1 polymer ?
#
loop_
_entity_poly.entity_id
_entity_poly.type
_entity_poly.pdbx_seq_one_letter_code
_entity_poly.pdbx_strand_id
1 'polypeptide(L)'
;MTVARGIIGFGVGASEAANQHNPKSRGPVFILVTNLPLSFGGPLAVSIFLIVLAACDYKHYSTVWRVCFGIGCLLPLSVFYFRLKMLNSTLYRRGAIKRNVPYKLVLRYYWKSLIGTCGAWFLYDFVTFPNGIFSSTIIASVVPSNPSTVVQKTGEWNLLLGTIALPGVIIGALLCDRIGRKNTMMLGFSGYLVFGLIIGLSYDKITKIVPLFVVFYGLMQSSGNLGPGDMLGLLSSESYATSVRGTCYGISAAMGKVGAAVGTQAFTPIRDNLGKKWTFIIAAICGVVGVLVTYFFVDDVSAEDLSVRDEKFRAYLVANGWVGEMGEADLKVEAREVVGRIAEVEEGKEK
;
A
#
# COMPACT_ATOMS: atom_id res chain seq x y z
N MET A 1 18.85 7.41 12.11
CA MET A 1 17.41 7.67 11.87
C MET A 1 16.78 6.44 11.19
N THR A 2 17.02 5.23 11.73
CA THR A 2 16.88 3.96 10.98
C THR A 2 16.02 2.91 11.69
N VAL A 3 15.54 3.18 12.92
CA VAL A 3 14.97 2.13 13.79
C VAL A 3 13.43 2.18 13.92
N ALA A 4 12.72 3.15 13.34
CA ALA A 4 11.28 3.32 13.57
C ALA A 4 10.38 3.06 12.35
N ARG A 5 10.42 1.85 11.76
CA ARG A 5 9.49 1.45 10.67
C ARG A 5 8.82 0.08 10.85
N GLY A 6 8.92 -0.53 12.03
CA GLY A 6 8.53 -1.94 12.24
C GLY A 6 7.23 -2.17 13.02
N ILE A 7 6.10 -1.56 12.67
CA ILE A 7 4.80 -1.97 13.24
C ILE A 7 3.80 -2.24 12.11
N ILE A 8 3.72 -3.51 11.71
CA ILE A 8 2.72 -4.08 10.81
C ILE A 8 1.52 -4.47 11.69
N GLY A 9 0.36 -3.82 11.50
CA GLY A 9 -0.84 -4.14 12.28
C GLY A 9 -2.03 -3.20 12.09
N PHE A 10 -1.83 -2.03 11.45
CA PHE A 10 -2.92 -1.06 11.24
C PHE A 10 -3.86 -1.48 10.10
N GLY A 11 -3.33 -1.98 8.98
CA GLY A 11 -4.13 -2.40 7.82
C GLY A 11 -5.07 -3.56 8.12
N VAL A 12 -4.57 -4.63 8.74
CA VAL A 12 -5.38 -5.84 9.00
C VAL A 12 -6.58 -5.54 9.90
N GLY A 13 -6.39 -4.75 10.97
CA GLY A 13 -7.49 -4.35 11.86
C GLY A 13 -8.51 -3.40 11.21
N ALA A 14 -8.07 -2.53 10.30
CA ALA A 14 -8.98 -1.64 9.55
C ALA A 14 -9.89 -2.43 8.60
N SER A 15 -9.37 -3.46 7.93
CA SER A 15 -10.15 -4.33 7.02
C SER A 15 -11.23 -5.10 7.79
N GLU A 16 -10.88 -5.67 8.95
CA GLU A 16 -11.82 -6.41 9.77
C GLU A 16 -12.91 -5.52 10.37
N ALA A 17 -12.56 -4.33 10.85
CA ALA A 17 -13.53 -3.35 11.34
C ALA A 17 -14.48 -2.88 10.22
N ALA A 18 -13.95 -2.65 9.01
CA ALA A 18 -14.76 -2.29 7.85
C ALA A 18 -15.72 -3.42 7.46
N ASN A 19 -15.28 -4.68 7.54
CA ASN A 19 -16.15 -5.83 7.27
C ASN A 19 -17.31 -5.97 8.27
N GLN A 20 -17.10 -5.60 9.54
CA GLN A 20 -18.14 -5.67 10.58
C GLN A 20 -19.23 -4.61 10.41
N HIS A 21 -18.85 -3.41 9.98
CA HIS A 21 -19.78 -2.29 9.90
C HIS A 21 -20.34 -2.04 8.49
N ASN A 22 -19.59 -2.36 7.42
CA ASN A 22 -20.02 -2.08 6.05
C ASN A 22 -19.43 -3.06 5.01
N PRO A 23 -19.97 -4.30 4.91
CA PRO A 23 -19.42 -5.34 4.02
C PRO A 23 -19.38 -4.94 2.53
N LYS A 24 -20.35 -4.11 2.10
CA LYS A 24 -20.51 -3.67 0.70
C LYS A 24 -19.55 -2.56 0.29
N SER A 25 -19.03 -1.78 1.23
CA SER A 25 -18.12 -0.64 0.97
C SER A 25 -16.80 -0.76 1.73
N ARG A 26 -16.41 -2.00 2.07
CA ARG A 26 -15.21 -2.28 2.86
C ARG A 26 -13.93 -1.78 2.18
N GLY A 27 -13.86 -1.87 0.85
CA GLY A 27 -12.71 -1.44 0.06
C GLY A 27 -12.44 0.06 0.18
N PRO A 28 -13.41 0.92 -0.18
CA PRO A 28 -13.29 2.36 -0.02
C PRO A 28 -12.98 2.77 1.42
N VAL A 29 -13.66 2.18 2.41
CA VAL A 29 -13.44 2.49 3.83
C VAL A 29 -12.00 2.15 4.24
N PHE A 30 -11.51 0.97 3.86
CA PHE A 30 -10.13 0.56 4.12
C PHE A 30 -9.13 1.56 3.53
N ILE A 31 -9.32 1.95 2.27
CA ILE A 31 -8.42 2.86 1.55
C ILE A 31 -8.42 4.24 2.19
N LEU A 32 -9.60 4.78 2.51
CA LEU A 32 -9.74 6.10 3.13
C LEU A 32 -9.16 6.14 4.56
N VAL A 33 -9.16 5.03 5.29
CA VAL A 33 -8.59 4.95 6.64
C VAL A 33 -7.08 4.70 6.62
N THR A 34 -6.55 4.03 5.59
CA THR A 34 -5.15 3.59 5.55
C THR A 34 -4.29 4.39 4.59
N ASN A 35 -4.69 4.49 3.32
CA ASN A 35 -3.89 5.06 2.23
C ASN A 35 -4.10 6.57 2.05
N LEU A 36 -5.29 7.09 2.37
CA LEU A 36 -5.52 8.54 2.31
C LEU A 36 -4.64 9.30 3.32
N PRO A 37 -4.54 8.90 4.60
CA PRO A 37 -3.61 9.56 5.53
C PRO A 37 -2.14 9.43 5.09
N LEU A 38 -1.76 8.28 4.53
CA LEU A 38 -0.40 8.05 4.02
C LEU A 38 -0.06 9.03 2.89
N SER A 39 -0.96 9.18 1.92
CA SER A 39 -0.76 10.04 0.74
C SER A 39 -0.91 11.51 1.06
N PHE A 40 -1.80 11.88 1.99
CA PHE A 40 -1.97 13.24 2.49
C PHE A 40 -0.77 13.72 3.32
N GLY A 41 -0.08 12.79 4.00
CA GLY A 41 1.10 13.11 4.82
C GLY A 41 2.22 13.80 4.04
N GLY A 42 2.41 13.48 2.75
CA GLY A 42 3.41 14.12 1.89
C GLY A 42 3.16 15.63 1.69
N PRO A 43 2.05 16.03 1.05
CA PRO A 43 1.66 17.43 0.89
C PRO A 43 1.59 18.19 2.22
N LEU A 44 1.05 17.57 3.28
CA LEU A 44 0.99 18.17 4.60
C LEU A 44 2.39 18.47 5.15
N ALA A 45 3.33 17.52 5.06
CA ALA A 45 4.70 17.71 5.51
C ALA A 45 5.42 18.82 4.72
N VAL A 46 5.24 18.87 3.40
CA VAL A 46 5.82 19.94 2.56
C VAL A 46 5.20 21.30 2.88
N SER A 47 3.89 21.34 3.16
CA SER A 47 3.19 22.57 3.55
C SER A 47 3.73 23.11 4.88
N ILE A 48 3.88 22.25 5.89
CA ILE A 48 4.48 22.58 7.19
C ILE A 48 5.91 23.09 6.97
N PHE A 49 6.70 22.39 6.16
CA PHE A 49 8.07 22.80 5.84
C PHE A 49 8.13 24.20 5.23
N LEU A 50 7.28 24.52 4.24
CA LEU A 50 7.26 25.84 3.60
C LEU A 50 6.84 26.94 4.57
N ILE A 51 5.85 26.68 5.44
CA ILE A 51 5.41 27.63 6.48
C ILE A 51 6.55 27.91 7.47
N VAL A 52 7.23 26.87 7.96
CA VAL A 52 8.35 27.01 8.90
C VAL A 52 9.54 27.70 8.23
N LEU A 53 9.81 27.40 6.95
CA LEU A 53 10.87 28.03 6.18
C LEU A 53 10.63 29.54 6.03
N ALA A 54 9.38 29.93 5.71
CA ALA A 54 8.97 31.32 5.62
C ALA A 54 9.07 32.03 6.97
N ALA A 55 8.65 31.38 8.06
CA ALA A 55 8.79 31.91 9.43
C ALA A 55 10.25 32.08 9.90
N CYS A 56 11.20 31.43 9.23
CA CYS A 56 12.63 31.49 9.52
C CYS A 56 13.43 32.36 8.53
N ASP A 57 12.75 33.27 7.80
CA ASP A 57 13.32 34.20 6.82
C ASP A 57 14.22 33.52 5.75
N TYR A 58 13.96 32.25 5.43
CA TYR A 58 14.72 31.46 4.44
C TYR A 58 16.23 31.31 4.73
N LYS A 59 16.67 31.63 5.95
CA LYS A 59 18.10 31.65 6.33
C LYS A 59 18.45 30.64 7.43
N HIS A 60 17.54 30.37 8.35
CA HIS A 60 17.83 29.56 9.55
C HIS A 60 17.52 28.07 9.39
N TYR A 61 18.20 27.39 8.46
CA TYR A 61 17.95 25.97 8.14
C TYR A 61 18.04 25.03 9.35
N SER A 62 18.94 25.32 10.31
CA SER A 62 19.08 24.52 11.54
C SER A 62 17.80 24.55 12.40
N THR A 63 17.16 25.71 12.51
CA THR A 63 15.90 25.88 13.23
C THR A 63 14.76 25.20 12.46
N VAL A 64 14.73 25.37 11.13
CA VAL A 64 13.67 24.82 10.27
C VAL A 64 13.52 23.32 10.44
N TRP A 65 14.60 22.53 10.32
CA TRP A 65 14.48 21.08 10.43
C TRP A 65 14.05 20.67 11.85
N ARG A 66 14.60 21.28 12.91
CA ARG A 66 14.25 20.96 14.31
C ARG A 66 12.77 21.19 14.59
N VAL A 67 12.23 22.32 14.15
CA VAL A 67 10.81 22.67 14.32
C VAL A 67 9.93 21.72 13.51
N CYS A 68 10.29 21.40 12.26
CA CYS A 68 9.56 20.43 11.46
C CYS A 68 9.49 19.05 12.13
N PHE A 69 10.62 18.57 12.69
CA PHE A 69 10.64 17.33 13.47
C PHE A 69 9.80 17.41 14.74
N GLY A 70 9.85 18.54 15.46
CA GLY A 70 9.04 18.77 16.65
C GLY A 70 7.54 18.71 16.37
N ILE A 71 7.07 19.39 15.33
CA ILE A 71 5.67 19.34 14.87
C ILE A 71 5.31 17.93 14.42
N GLY A 72 6.20 17.26 13.69
CA GLY A 72 6.01 15.90 13.18
C GLY A 72 5.79 14.85 14.27
N CYS A 73 6.27 15.08 15.50
CA CYS A 73 6.06 14.18 16.64
C CYS A 73 4.61 14.20 17.19
N LEU A 74 3.82 15.24 16.92
CA LEU A 74 2.47 15.37 17.48
C LEU A 74 1.51 14.29 16.97
N LEU A 75 1.59 13.94 15.68
CA LEU A 75 0.71 12.95 15.07
C LEU A 75 0.98 11.51 15.56
N PRO A 76 2.23 11.02 15.62
CA PRO A 76 2.53 9.72 16.24
C PRO A 76 2.10 9.64 17.70
N LEU A 77 2.27 10.70 18.49
CA LEU A 77 1.88 10.73 19.90
C LEU A 77 0.36 10.61 20.08
N SER A 78 -0.42 11.30 19.25
CA SER A 78 -1.88 11.17 19.29
C SER A 78 -2.34 9.76 18.90
N VAL A 79 -1.77 9.20 17.84
CA VAL A 79 -2.06 7.81 17.42
C VAL A 79 -1.68 6.81 18.51
N PHE A 80 -0.53 6.98 19.16
CA PHE A 80 -0.10 6.13 20.26
C PHE A 80 -1.10 6.15 21.42
N TYR A 81 -1.58 7.34 21.81
CA TYR A 81 -2.60 7.49 22.84
C TYR A 81 -3.91 6.75 22.50
N PHE A 82 -4.43 6.91 21.28
CA PHE A 82 -5.65 6.20 20.86
C PHE A 82 -5.44 4.70 20.71
N ARG A 83 -4.25 4.27 20.30
CA ARG A 83 -3.92 2.85 20.15
C ARG A 83 -3.98 2.10 21.47
N LEU A 84 -3.61 2.73 22.58
CA LEU A 84 -3.71 2.15 23.93
C LEU A 84 -5.16 1.84 24.34
N LYS A 85 -6.16 2.44 23.68
CA LYS A 85 -7.58 2.30 24.02
C LYS A 85 -8.37 1.40 23.08
N MET A 86 -7.74 0.84 22.04
CA MET A 86 -8.43 0.11 20.97
C MET A 86 -8.52 -1.40 21.30
N LEU A 87 -9.75 -1.92 21.39
CA LEU A 87 -10.03 -3.35 21.63
C LEU A 87 -9.92 -4.18 20.33
N ASN A 88 -9.58 -5.46 20.47
CA ASN A 88 -9.44 -6.39 19.34
C ASN A 88 -10.80 -6.75 18.71
N SER A 89 -10.82 -6.97 17.39
CA SER A 89 -12.04 -7.29 16.62
C SER A 89 -12.64 -8.66 16.98
N THR A 90 -13.97 -8.81 16.88
CA THR A 90 -14.64 -10.10 17.14
C THR A 90 -14.32 -11.17 16.09
N LEU A 91 -13.93 -10.79 14.87
CA LEU A 91 -13.52 -11.72 13.80
C LEU A 91 -12.18 -12.39 14.14
N TYR A 92 -11.20 -11.60 14.59
CA TYR A 92 -9.92 -12.11 15.06
C TYR A 92 -10.09 -13.06 16.24
N ARG A 93 -11.02 -12.74 17.16
CA ARG A 93 -11.34 -13.61 18.30
C ARG A 93 -11.93 -14.97 17.88
N ARG A 94 -12.63 -15.07 16.75
CA ARG A 94 -13.25 -16.31 16.26
C ARG A 94 -12.34 -17.17 15.39
N GLY A 95 -11.45 -16.55 14.59
CA GLY A 95 -10.67 -17.25 13.57
C GLY A 95 -9.20 -17.53 13.92
N ALA A 96 -8.68 -17.02 15.05
CA ALA A 96 -7.25 -17.11 15.34
C ALA A 96 -6.78 -18.56 15.59
N ILE A 97 -5.75 -19.00 14.83
CA ILE A 97 -5.00 -20.21 15.13
C ILE A 97 -3.85 -19.83 16.07
N LYS A 98 -3.95 -20.17 17.36
CA LYS A 98 -2.94 -19.82 18.36
C LYS A 98 -1.79 -20.84 18.47
N ARG A 99 -1.99 -22.09 18.03
CA ARG A 99 -1.00 -23.18 18.09
C ARG A 99 -1.05 -24.05 16.81
N ASN A 100 0.08 -24.63 16.42
CA ASN A 100 0.21 -25.56 15.29
C ASN A 100 -0.28 -25.02 13.93
N VAL A 101 0.16 -23.80 13.57
CA VAL A 101 -0.16 -23.20 12.26
C VAL A 101 0.47 -24.02 11.12
N PRO A 102 -0.32 -24.54 10.15
CA PRO A 102 0.18 -25.44 9.13
C PRO A 102 0.81 -24.67 7.95
N TYR A 103 1.96 -24.03 8.16
CA TYR A 103 2.60 -23.14 7.17
C TYR A 103 2.82 -23.78 5.78
N LYS A 104 3.12 -25.08 5.71
CA LYS A 104 3.27 -25.78 4.43
C LYS A 104 1.97 -25.86 3.64
N LEU A 105 0.85 -26.12 4.32
CA LEU A 105 -0.48 -26.15 3.69
C LEU A 105 -0.94 -24.74 3.31
N VAL A 106 -0.64 -23.73 4.15
CA VAL A 106 -0.89 -22.31 3.86
C VAL A 106 -0.17 -21.90 2.58
N LEU A 107 1.13 -22.17 2.48
CA LEU A 107 1.92 -21.83 1.30
C LEU A 107 1.40 -22.56 0.07
N ARG A 108 1.06 -23.84 0.16
CA ARG A 108 0.51 -24.61 -0.96
C ARG A 108 -0.86 -24.11 -1.42
N TYR A 109 -1.69 -23.63 -0.52
CA TYR A 109 -3.01 -23.09 -0.86
C TYR A 109 -2.92 -21.69 -1.46
N TYR A 110 -2.12 -20.81 -0.86
CA TYR A 110 -2.04 -19.39 -1.20
C TYR A 110 -0.86 -19.01 -2.09
N TRP A 111 -0.11 -19.95 -2.66
CA TRP A 111 1.11 -19.63 -3.43
C TRP A 111 0.88 -18.62 -4.56
N LYS A 112 -0.24 -18.73 -5.30
CA LYS A 112 -0.58 -17.78 -6.38
C LYS A 112 -0.83 -16.39 -5.81
N SER A 113 -1.73 -16.28 -4.84
CA SER A 113 -2.08 -15.01 -4.21
C SER A 113 -0.85 -14.37 -3.54
N LEU A 114 0.04 -15.17 -2.93
CA LEU A 114 1.31 -14.70 -2.36
C LEU A 114 2.26 -14.17 -3.42
N ILE A 115 2.42 -14.83 -4.57
CA ILE A 115 3.23 -14.31 -5.68
C ILE A 115 2.63 -13.00 -6.20
N GLY A 116 1.30 -12.95 -6.36
CA GLY A 116 0.58 -11.77 -6.81
C GLY A 116 0.77 -10.58 -5.87
N THR A 117 0.49 -10.76 -4.57
CA THR A 117 0.61 -9.67 -3.59
C THR A 117 2.07 -9.31 -3.32
N CYS A 118 2.96 -10.27 -3.09
CA CYS A 118 4.39 -9.98 -2.82
C CYS A 118 5.07 -9.35 -4.03
N GLY A 119 4.87 -9.93 -5.23
CA GLY A 119 5.52 -9.49 -6.45
C GLY A 119 5.07 -8.09 -6.85
N ALA A 120 3.77 -7.84 -6.83
CA ALA A 120 3.26 -6.50 -7.14
C ALA A 120 3.62 -5.47 -6.08
N TRP A 121 3.65 -5.83 -4.79
CA TRP A 121 4.07 -4.91 -3.72
C TRP A 121 5.53 -4.56 -3.84
N PHE A 122 6.38 -5.55 -4.12
CA PHE A 122 7.80 -5.33 -4.40
C PHE A 122 7.98 -4.35 -5.56
N LEU A 123 7.32 -4.59 -6.70
CA LEU A 123 7.44 -3.75 -7.90
C LEU A 123 6.97 -2.32 -7.66
N TYR A 124 5.86 -2.16 -6.93
CA TYR A 124 5.35 -0.84 -6.57
C TYR A 124 6.30 -0.10 -5.63
N ASP A 125 6.72 -0.73 -4.53
CA ASP A 125 7.60 -0.10 -3.55
C ASP A 125 8.99 0.19 -4.14
N PHE A 126 9.48 -0.63 -5.09
CA PHE A 126 10.71 -0.41 -5.84
C PHE A 126 10.72 0.93 -6.59
N VAL A 127 9.56 1.38 -7.08
CA VAL A 127 9.42 2.64 -7.83
C VAL A 127 9.01 3.79 -6.91
N THR A 128 8.00 3.57 -6.07
CA THR A 128 7.36 4.62 -5.27
C THR A 128 8.29 5.19 -4.20
N PHE A 129 9.07 4.36 -3.51
CA PHE A 129 9.94 4.85 -2.44
C PHE A 129 11.06 5.75 -2.96
N PRO A 130 11.83 5.37 -4.00
CA PRO A 130 12.82 6.27 -4.58
C PRO A 130 12.19 7.56 -5.12
N ASN A 131 11.06 7.46 -5.81
CA ASN A 131 10.36 8.63 -6.32
C ASN A 131 9.97 9.58 -5.19
N GLY A 132 9.49 9.08 -4.06
CA GLY A 132 9.15 9.90 -2.88
C GLY A 132 10.38 10.45 -2.14
N ILE A 133 11.46 9.69 -1.99
CA ILE A 133 12.68 10.12 -1.28
C ILE A 133 13.46 11.15 -2.10
N PHE A 134 13.57 10.92 -3.41
CA PHE A 134 14.36 11.74 -4.31
C PHE A 134 13.53 12.76 -5.11
N SER A 135 12.21 12.88 -4.89
CA SER A 135 11.34 13.81 -5.64
C SER A 135 11.90 15.24 -5.62
N SER A 136 12.26 15.75 -4.44
CA SER A 136 12.84 17.08 -4.27
C SER A 136 14.15 17.22 -5.02
N THR A 137 15.01 16.20 -5.04
CA THR A 137 16.28 16.22 -5.79
C THR A 137 16.04 16.19 -7.30
N ILE A 138 15.08 15.38 -7.76
CA ILE A 138 14.68 15.30 -9.18
C ILE A 138 14.16 16.66 -9.65
N ILE A 139 13.23 17.24 -8.88
CA ILE A 139 12.63 18.56 -9.14
C ILE A 139 13.70 19.66 -9.11
N ALA A 140 14.54 19.71 -8.08
CA ALA A 140 15.62 20.70 -7.99
C ALA A 140 16.56 20.66 -9.22
N SER A 141 16.70 19.49 -9.84
CA SER A 141 17.56 19.32 -11.01
C SER A 141 16.95 19.82 -12.32
N VAL A 142 15.65 20.15 -12.35
CA VAL A 142 14.94 20.70 -13.51
C VAL A 142 14.50 22.15 -13.33
N VAL A 143 14.40 22.64 -12.09
CA VAL A 143 13.97 24.02 -11.82
C VAL A 143 15.14 25.00 -12.01
N PRO A 144 15.07 25.95 -12.97
CA PRO A 144 16.06 27.01 -13.07
C PRO A 144 15.89 27.97 -11.87
N SER A 145 16.80 27.88 -10.90
CA SER A 145 16.76 28.65 -9.65
C SER A 145 18.14 29.19 -9.31
N ASN A 146 18.18 30.39 -8.74
CA ASN A 146 19.38 30.86 -8.04
C ASN A 146 19.61 29.97 -6.79
N PRO A 147 20.87 29.76 -6.37
CA PRO A 147 21.18 28.96 -5.18
C PRO A 147 20.45 29.41 -3.91
N SER A 148 20.11 30.69 -3.80
CA SER A 148 19.36 31.27 -2.67
C SER A 148 17.86 30.95 -2.65
N THR A 149 17.25 30.62 -3.80
CA THR A 149 15.80 30.37 -3.91
C THR A 149 15.46 28.92 -4.28
N VAL A 150 16.46 28.09 -4.58
CA VAL A 150 16.27 26.71 -5.02
C VAL A 150 15.49 25.87 -4.00
N VAL A 151 15.74 26.05 -2.70
CA VAL A 151 15.07 25.27 -1.65
C VAL A 151 13.58 25.58 -1.59
N GLN A 152 13.22 26.87 -1.60
CA GLN A 152 11.83 27.32 -1.60
C GLN A 152 11.09 26.84 -2.85
N LYS A 153 11.63 27.16 -4.05
CA LYS A 153 10.98 26.78 -5.32
C LYS A 153 10.82 25.27 -5.45
N THR A 154 11.83 24.49 -5.06
CA THR A 154 11.74 23.03 -5.06
C THR A 154 10.64 22.55 -4.12
N GLY A 155 10.50 23.14 -2.94
CA GLY A 155 9.42 22.84 -2.00
C GLY A 155 8.04 23.14 -2.59
N GLU A 156 7.86 24.29 -3.24
CA GLU A 156 6.61 24.68 -3.92
C GLU A 156 6.22 23.70 -5.03
N TRP A 157 7.18 23.31 -5.89
CA TRP A 157 6.95 22.32 -6.94
C TRP A 157 6.68 20.92 -6.38
N ASN A 158 7.32 20.54 -5.27
CA ASN A 158 7.08 19.25 -4.62
C ASN A 158 5.71 19.23 -3.91
N LEU A 159 5.23 20.37 -3.40
CA LEU A 159 3.87 20.51 -2.88
C LEU A 159 2.84 20.33 -4.01
N LEU A 160 3.09 20.94 -5.17
CA LEU A 160 2.22 20.75 -6.35
C LEU A 160 2.20 19.28 -6.77
N LEU A 161 3.37 18.63 -6.86
CA LEU A 161 3.46 17.19 -7.18
C LEU A 161 2.61 16.35 -6.22
N GLY A 162 2.78 16.56 -4.91
CA GLY A 162 2.02 15.81 -3.91
C GLY A 162 0.51 16.09 -3.99
N THR A 163 0.12 17.33 -4.30
CA THR A 163 -1.29 17.71 -4.47
C THR A 163 -1.92 17.02 -5.68
N ILE A 164 -1.19 16.89 -6.81
CA ILE A 164 -1.66 16.16 -8.00
C ILE A 164 -1.70 14.65 -7.74
N ALA A 165 -0.83 14.13 -6.88
CA ALA A 165 -0.81 12.72 -6.51
C ALA A 165 -1.99 12.30 -5.61
N LEU A 166 -2.58 13.23 -4.86
CA LEU A 166 -3.61 12.96 -3.86
C LEU A 166 -4.97 12.49 -4.45
N PRO A 167 -5.52 13.11 -5.52
CA PRO A 167 -6.75 12.65 -6.15
C PRO A 167 -6.76 11.18 -6.53
N GLY A 168 -5.59 10.61 -6.87
CA GLY A 168 -5.43 9.20 -7.20
C GLY A 168 -6.04 8.27 -6.15
N VAL A 169 -5.78 8.54 -4.86
CA VAL A 169 -6.31 7.74 -3.75
C VAL A 169 -7.83 7.79 -3.68
N ILE A 170 -8.40 8.97 -3.86
CA ILE A 170 -9.86 9.17 -3.77
C ILE A 170 -10.53 8.47 -4.95
N ILE A 171 -9.97 8.62 -6.15
CA ILE A 171 -10.47 7.97 -7.36
C ILE A 171 -10.32 6.44 -7.24
N GLY A 172 -9.20 5.94 -6.72
CA GLY A 172 -8.96 4.52 -6.46
C GLY A 172 -9.96 3.94 -5.48
N ALA A 173 -10.21 4.63 -4.37
CA ALA A 173 -11.24 4.27 -3.40
C ALA A 173 -12.65 4.19 -4.04
N LEU A 174 -13.01 5.11 -4.94
CA LEU A 174 -14.32 5.10 -5.59
C LEU A 174 -14.44 4.04 -6.71
N LEU A 175 -13.32 3.70 -7.36
CA LEU A 175 -13.30 2.75 -8.48
C LEU A 175 -13.21 1.29 -8.01
N CYS A 176 -12.59 1.01 -6.86
CA CYS A 176 -12.28 -0.36 -6.44
C CYS A 176 -13.49 -1.27 -6.25
N ASP A 177 -14.64 -0.69 -5.88
CA ASP A 177 -15.93 -1.41 -5.80
C ASP A 177 -16.68 -1.46 -7.14
N ARG A 178 -16.42 -0.51 -8.06
CA ARG A 178 -17.12 -0.43 -9.34
C ARG A 178 -16.53 -1.34 -10.41
N ILE A 179 -15.21 -1.31 -10.57
CA ILE A 179 -14.49 -2.09 -11.59
C ILE A 179 -13.77 -3.30 -11.01
N GLY A 180 -13.77 -3.45 -9.69
CA GLY A 180 -13.07 -4.52 -8.96
C GLY A 180 -11.63 -4.16 -8.58
N ARG A 181 -11.10 -4.83 -7.56
CA ARG A 181 -9.78 -4.53 -6.98
C ARG A 181 -8.65 -4.85 -7.97
N LYS A 182 -8.76 -5.99 -8.65
CA LYS A 182 -7.79 -6.44 -9.65
C LYS A 182 -7.66 -5.45 -10.82
N ASN A 183 -8.78 -4.99 -11.36
CA ASN A 183 -8.79 -4.06 -12.49
C ASN A 183 -8.30 -2.67 -12.09
N THR A 184 -8.66 -2.20 -10.89
CA THR A 184 -8.16 -0.94 -10.33
C THR A 184 -6.64 -0.97 -10.17
N MET A 185 -6.10 -2.10 -9.70
CA MET A 185 -4.66 -2.31 -9.58
C MET A 185 -3.94 -2.29 -10.94
N MET A 186 -4.49 -2.97 -11.96
CA MET A 186 -3.93 -2.94 -13.32
C MET A 186 -4.00 -1.53 -13.94
N LEU A 187 -5.08 -0.79 -13.69
CA LEU A 187 -5.24 0.59 -14.17
C LEU A 187 -4.13 1.49 -13.62
N GLY A 188 -3.82 1.41 -12.32
CA GLY A 188 -2.74 2.21 -11.74
C GLY A 188 -1.34 1.84 -12.26
N PHE A 189 -1.04 0.55 -12.42
CA PHE A 189 0.22 0.12 -13.04
C PHE A 189 0.32 0.54 -14.51
N SER A 190 -0.80 0.55 -15.24
CA SER A 190 -0.86 1.07 -16.61
C SER A 190 -0.56 2.58 -16.66
N GLY A 191 -0.94 3.33 -15.62
CA GLY A 191 -0.55 4.74 -15.49
C GLY A 191 0.96 4.93 -15.29
N TYR A 192 1.63 4.06 -14.51
CA TYR A 192 3.10 4.06 -14.43
C TYR A 192 3.75 3.79 -15.79
N LEU A 193 3.20 2.86 -16.57
CA LEU A 193 3.65 2.58 -17.93
C LEU A 193 3.51 3.82 -18.83
N VAL A 194 2.30 4.39 -18.92
CA VAL A 194 2.00 5.50 -19.85
C VAL A 194 2.78 6.75 -19.46
N PHE A 195 2.64 7.22 -18.22
CA PHE A 195 3.29 8.46 -17.80
C PHE A 195 4.81 8.30 -17.64
N GLY A 196 5.28 7.13 -17.20
CA GLY A 196 6.71 6.82 -17.13
C GLY A 196 7.39 6.84 -18.50
N LEU A 197 6.75 6.26 -19.54
CA LEU A 197 7.28 6.33 -20.91
C LEU A 197 7.21 7.74 -21.49
N ILE A 198 6.13 8.48 -21.26
CA ILE A 198 6.01 9.87 -21.73
C ILE A 198 7.16 10.72 -21.17
N ILE A 199 7.40 10.65 -19.86
CA ILE A 199 8.49 11.39 -19.20
C ILE A 199 9.85 10.87 -19.66
N GLY A 200 10.05 9.56 -19.71
CA GLY A 200 11.33 8.94 -20.05
C GLY A 200 11.76 9.19 -21.49
N LEU A 201 10.85 9.04 -22.47
CA LEU A 201 11.15 9.22 -23.89
C LEU A 201 11.22 10.70 -24.30
N SER A 202 10.47 11.57 -23.62
CA SER A 202 10.45 13.02 -23.91
C SER A 202 11.20 13.85 -22.87
N TYR A 203 12.10 13.23 -22.10
CA TYR A 203 12.75 13.86 -20.94
C TYR A 203 13.40 15.21 -21.26
N ASP A 204 14.21 15.28 -22.32
CA ASP A 204 14.94 16.51 -22.69
C ASP A 204 14.03 17.65 -23.17
N LYS A 205 12.80 17.33 -23.60
CA LYS A 205 11.78 18.32 -24.00
C LYS A 205 10.94 18.77 -22.81
N ILE A 206 10.46 17.81 -22.02
CA ILE A 206 9.55 18.06 -20.89
C ILE A 206 10.27 18.79 -19.76
N THR A 207 11.54 18.47 -19.47
CA THR A 207 12.30 19.12 -18.39
C THR A 207 12.58 20.60 -18.62
N LYS A 208 12.53 21.08 -19.88
CA LYS A 208 12.60 22.51 -20.21
C LYS A 208 11.34 23.27 -19.80
N ILE A 209 10.23 22.56 -19.63
CA ILE A 209 8.93 23.09 -19.23
C ILE A 209 8.60 22.50 -17.85
N VAL A 210 9.17 23.08 -16.80
CA VAL A 210 9.04 22.61 -15.41
C VAL A 210 7.59 22.30 -14.99
N PRO A 211 6.58 23.14 -15.28
CA PRO A 211 5.19 22.82 -14.92
C PRO A 211 4.71 21.52 -15.58
N LEU A 212 5.05 21.31 -16.85
CA LEU A 212 4.66 20.11 -17.61
C LEU A 212 5.31 18.85 -17.02
N PHE A 213 6.59 18.94 -16.65
CA PHE A 213 7.29 17.85 -15.96
C PHE A 213 6.60 17.47 -14.65
N VAL A 214 6.30 18.46 -13.80
CA VAL A 214 5.67 18.23 -12.50
C VAL A 214 4.25 17.68 -12.64
N VAL A 215 3.48 18.13 -13.65
CA VAL A 215 2.13 17.60 -13.91
C VAL A 215 2.19 16.13 -14.31
N PHE A 216 3.03 15.74 -15.29
CA PHE A 216 3.15 14.34 -15.69
C PHE A 216 3.70 13.47 -14.56
N TYR A 217 4.68 13.97 -13.79
CA TYR A 217 5.22 13.25 -12.66
C TYR A 217 4.15 13.07 -11.55
N GLY A 218 3.38 14.11 -11.26
CA GLY A 218 2.24 14.06 -10.34
C GLY A 218 1.17 13.06 -10.81
N LEU A 219 0.82 13.04 -12.10
CA LEU A 219 -0.14 12.08 -12.68
C LEU A 219 0.37 10.64 -12.61
N MET A 220 1.67 10.42 -12.82
CA MET A 220 2.31 9.11 -12.62
C MET A 220 2.15 8.66 -11.16
N GLN A 221 2.45 9.53 -10.20
CA GLN A 221 2.31 9.24 -8.77
C GLN A 221 0.84 9.03 -8.37
N SER A 222 -0.08 9.82 -8.95
CA SER A 222 -1.53 9.72 -8.76
C SER A 222 -2.05 8.38 -9.24
N SER A 223 -1.58 7.91 -10.41
CA SER A 223 -1.93 6.58 -10.93
C SER A 223 -1.38 5.45 -10.04
N GLY A 224 -0.17 5.63 -9.52
CA GLY A 224 0.42 4.71 -8.54
C GLY A 224 -0.42 4.60 -7.28
N ASN A 225 -0.88 5.73 -6.74
CA ASN A 225 -1.77 5.76 -5.58
C ASN A 225 -3.14 5.12 -5.88
N LEU A 226 -3.76 5.45 -7.03
CA LEU A 226 -5.06 4.94 -7.46
C LEU A 226 -5.10 3.41 -7.52
N GLY A 227 -4.08 2.78 -8.12
CA GLY A 227 -4.06 1.34 -8.30
C GLY A 227 -3.26 0.65 -7.21
N PRO A 228 -1.96 0.38 -7.43
CA PRO A 228 -1.19 -0.45 -6.50
C PRO A 228 -1.11 0.13 -5.09
N GLY A 229 -0.99 1.46 -4.92
CA GLY A 229 -0.97 2.10 -3.60
C GLY A 229 -2.19 1.73 -2.75
N ASP A 230 -3.38 1.87 -3.33
CA ASP A 230 -4.62 1.55 -2.64
C ASP A 230 -4.89 0.04 -2.55
N MET A 231 -4.65 -0.69 -3.64
CA MET A 231 -5.09 -2.08 -3.78
C MET A 231 -4.16 -3.09 -3.10
N LEU A 232 -2.86 -2.82 -2.95
CA LEU A 232 -1.92 -3.82 -2.41
C LEU A 232 -2.24 -4.23 -0.97
N GLY A 233 -2.47 -3.24 -0.10
CA GLY A 233 -2.90 -3.50 1.27
C GLY A 233 -4.29 -4.13 1.32
N LEU A 234 -5.23 -3.62 0.51
CA LEU A 234 -6.60 -4.12 0.47
C LEU A 234 -6.65 -5.59 0.01
N LEU A 235 -6.09 -5.91 -1.15
CA LEU A 235 -5.99 -7.27 -1.70
C LEU A 235 -5.24 -8.19 -0.76
N SER A 236 -4.15 -7.75 -0.15
CA SER A 236 -3.43 -8.57 0.84
C SER A 236 -4.30 -8.84 2.08
N SER A 237 -5.24 -7.96 2.43
CA SER A 237 -6.17 -8.22 3.53
C SER A 237 -7.33 -9.11 3.12
N GLU A 238 -7.86 -8.96 1.91
CA GLU A 238 -9.05 -9.68 1.43
C GLU A 238 -8.71 -11.07 0.84
N SER A 239 -7.47 -11.29 0.38
CA SER A 239 -7.07 -12.53 -0.29
C SER A 239 -6.89 -13.72 0.65
N TYR A 240 -6.62 -13.46 1.93
CA TYR A 240 -6.25 -14.50 2.90
C TYR A 240 -7.35 -14.73 3.94
N ALA A 241 -7.52 -15.99 4.33
CA ALA A 241 -8.38 -16.35 5.45
C ALA A 241 -7.88 -15.72 6.75
N THR A 242 -8.80 -15.29 7.61
CA THR A 242 -8.57 -14.53 8.85
C THR A 242 -7.51 -15.19 9.73
N SER A 243 -7.49 -16.53 9.79
CA SER A 243 -6.54 -17.31 10.58
C SER A 243 -5.06 -17.14 10.19
N VAL A 244 -4.79 -16.84 8.92
CA VAL A 244 -3.42 -16.74 8.35
C VAL A 244 -3.17 -15.41 7.65
N ARG A 245 -4.18 -14.54 7.60
CA ARG A 245 -4.15 -13.21 6.98
C ARG A 245 -3.03 -12.35 7.53
N GLY A 246 -2.88 -12.29 8.86
CA GLY A 246 -1.81 -11.52 9.50
C GLY A 246 -0.42 -11.94 9.01
N THR A 247 -0.15 -13.24 8.92
CA THR A 247 1.13 -13.77 8.45
C THR A 247 1.35 -13.49 6.96
N CYS A 248 0.38 -13.82 6.11
CA CYS A 248 0.52 -13.66 4.65
C CYS A 248 0.57 -12.18 4.23
N TYR A 249 -0.20 -11.32 4.90
CA TYR A 249 -0.10 -9.87 4.80
C TYR A 249 1.28 -9.39 5.24
N GLY A 250 1.78 -9.89 6.38
CA GLY A 250 3.10 -9.56 6.89
C GLY A 250 4.23 -9.91 5.91
N ILE A 251 4.18 -11.09 5.30
CA ILE A 251 5.13 -11.51 4.25
C ILE A 251 5.03 -10.57 3.04
N SER A 252 3.82 -10.28 2.57
CA SER A 252 3.61 -9.38 1.42
C SER A 252 4.14 -7.97 1.69
N ALA A 253 3.86 -7.43 2.88
CA ALA A 253 4.34 -6.13 3.31
C ALA A 253 5.86 -6.11 3.46
N ALA A 254 6.47 -7.18 3.99
CA ALA A 254 7.92 -7.31 4.11
C ALA A 254 8.59 -7.29 2.73
N MET A 255 8.04 -8.04 1.75
CA MET A 255 8.53 -8.02 0.38
C MET A 255 8.40 -6.64 -0.28
N GLY A 256 7.32 -5.91 -0.01
CA GLY A 256 7.22 -4.50 -0.37
C GLY A 256 8.39 -3.68 0.17
N LYS A 257 8.73 -3.82 1.46
CA LYS A 257 9.88 -3.12 2.05
C LYS A 257 11.23 -3.54 1.51
N VAL A 258 11.39 -4.80 1.12
CA VAL A 258 12.58 -5.22 0.34
C VAL A 258 12.62 -4.47 -0.99
N GLY A 259 11.50 -4.38 -1.71
CA GLY A 259 11.37 -3.59 -2.93
C GLY A 259 11.77 -2.13 -2.73
N ALA A 260 11.25 -1.48 -1.69
CA ALA A 260 11.60 -0.11 -1.32
C ALA A 260 13.11 0.07 -1.10
N ALA A 261 13.73 -0.84 -0.34
CA ALA A 261 15.16 -0.78 -0.05
C ALA A 261 15.99 -0.95 -1.31
N VAL A 262 15.70 -1.99 -2.11
CA VAL A 262 16.41 -2.28 -3.36
C VAL A 262 16.25 -1.14 -4.35
N GLY A 263 15.03 -0.64 -4.56
CA GLY A 263 14.76 0.48 -5.45
C GLY A 263 15.50 1.75 -5.03
N THR A 264 15.54 2.04 -3.72
CA THR A 264 16.21 3.26 -3.20
C THR A 264 17.72 3.18 -3.40
N GLN A 265 18.30 1.99 -3.20
CA GLN A 265 19.73 1.78 -3.46
C GLN A 265 20.06 1.75 -4.95
N ALA A 266 19.18 1.20 -5.80
CA ALA A 266 19.38 1.13 -7.24
C ALA A 266 19.20 2.48 -7.95
N PHE A 267 18.43 3.41 -7.36
CA PHE A 267 18.09 4.68 -7.98
C PHE A 267 19.31 5.52 -8.37
N THR A 268 20.27 5.70 -7.46
CA THR A 268 21.47 6.51 -7.70
C THR A 268 22.36 5.90 -8.80
N PRO A 269 22.73 4.60 -8.76
CA PRO A 269 23.43 3.94 -9.86
C PRO A 269 22.73 4.05 -11.22
N ILE A 270 21.40 3.87 -11.27
CA ILE A 270 20.62 4.01 -12.50
C ILE A 270 20.75 5.43 -13.04
N ARG A 271 20.54 6.43 -12.18
CA ARG A 271 20.60 7.85 -12.55
C ARG A 271 21.97 8.25 -13.08
N ASP A 272 23.04 7.80 -12.42
CA ASP A 272 24.40 8.27 -12.70
C ASP A 272 25.02 7.54 -13.89
N ASN A 273 24.73 6.25 -14.11
CA ASN A 273 25.31 5.47 -15.21
C ASN A 273 24.44 5.45 -16.48
N LEU A 274 23.11 5.39 -16.34
CA LEU A 274 22.19 5.31 -17.49
C LEU A 274 21.59 6.68 -17.82
N GLY A 275 21.48 7.56 -16.83
CA GLY A 275 20.93 8.90 -16.96
C GLY A 275 19.54 9.04 -16.33
N LYS A 276 19.15 10.28 -16.01
CA LYS A 276 17.90 10.61 -15.30
C LYS A 276 16.64 10.09 -16.00
N LYS A 277 16.61 10.04 -17.34
CA LYS A 277 15.45 9.52 -18.08
C LYS A 277 15.15 8.05 -17.79
N TRP A 278 16.17 7.25 -17.47
CA TRP A 278 16.00 5.82 -17.23
C TRP A 278 15.31 5.50 -15.91
N THR A 279 15.32 6.41 -14.94
CA THR A 279 14.55 6.20 -13.69
C THR A 279 13.06 6.13 -13.99
N PHE A 280 12.57 6.88 -14.99
CA PHE A 280 11.18 6.86 -15.43
C PHE A 280 10.87 5.70 -16.38
N ILE A 281 11.81 5.32 -17.25
CA ILE A 281 11.64 4.16 -18.14
C ILE A 281 11.58 2.87 -17.31
N ILE A 282 12.43 2.73 -16.28
CA ILE A 282 12.38 1.58 -15.37
C ILE A 282 11.07 1.55 -14.59
N ALA A 283 10.56 2.72 -14.16
CA ALA A 283 9.23 2.79 -13.57
C ALA A 283 8.14 2.26 -14.51
N ALA A 284 8.23 2.57 -15.81
CA ALA A 284 7.31 2.04 -16.81
C ALA A 284 7.47 0.52 -17.02
N ILE A 285 8.70 0.00 -17.01
CA ILE A 285 8.96 -1.46 -17.07
C ILE A 285 8.33 -2.15 -15.84
N CYS A 286 8.53 -1.61 -14.64
CA CYS A 286 7.86 -2.10 -13.44
C CYS A 286 6.33 -2.01 -13.55
N GLY A 287 5.81 -0.99 -14.24
CA GLY A 287 4.40 -0.89 -14.61
C GLY A 287 3.92 -2.08 -15.45
N VAL A 288 4.61 -2.40 -16.55
CA VAL A 288 4.27 -3.56 -17.40
C VAL A 288 4.31 -4.87 -16.60
N VAL A 289 5.41 -5.11 -15.88
CA VAL A 289 5.58 -6.32 -15.08
C VAL A 289 4.52 -6.37 -13.98
N GLY A 290 4.18 -5.22 -13.38
CA GLY A 290 3.11 -5.09 -12.40
C GLY A 290 1.75 -5.49 -12.96
N VAL A 291 1.39 -5.01 -14.16
CA VAL A 291 0.16 -5.44 -14.86
C VAL A 291 0.17 -6.94 -15.10
N LEU A 292 1.27 -7.52 -15.58
CA LEU A 292 1.37 -8.96 -15.84
C LEU A 292 1.23 -9.78 -14.55
N VAL A 293 1.92 -9.39 -13.48
CA VAL A 293 1.83 -10.07 -12.17
C VAL A 293 0.39 -9.99 -11.63
N THR A 294 -0.23 -8.81 -11.69
CA THR A 294 -1.63 -8.64 -11.28
C THR A 294 -2.57 -9.48 -12.14
N TYR A 295 -2.37 -9.52 -13.45
CA TYR A 295 -3.24 -10.27 -14.36
C TYR A 295 -3.19 -11.78 -14.07
N PHE A 296 -2.00 -12.36 -13.91
CA PHE A 296 -1.83 -13.81 -13.77
C PHE A 296 -2.00 -14.34 -12.34
N PHE A 297 -1.64 -13.56 -11.32
CA PHE A 297 -1.50 -14.07 -9.94
C PHE A 297 -2.43 -13.42 -8.92
N VAL A 298 -3.08 -12.30 -9.24
CA VAL A 298 -4.07 -11.68 -8.35
C VAL A 298 -5.46 -12.19 -8.68
N ASP A 299 -6.14 -12.73 -7.67
CA ASP A 299 -7.52 -13.16 -7.75
C ASP A 299 -8.47 -11.95 -7.59
N ASP A 300 -9.62 -11.99 -8.26
CA ASP A 300 -10.66 -10.99 -8.02
C ASP A 300 -11.47 -11.36 -6.78
N VAL A 301 -11.25 -10.60 -5.71
CA VAL A 301 -11.84 -10.83 -4.38
C VAL A 301 -13.01 -9.91 -4.07
N SER A 302 -13.44 -9.10 -5.05
CA SER A 302 -14.36 -7.96 -4.83
C SER A 302 -15.75 -8.34 -4.31
N ALA A 303 -16.22 -9.56 -4.57
CA ALA A 303 -17.59 -9.99 -4.30
C ALA A 303 -17.74 -11.01 -3.16
N GLU A 304 -16.64 -11.54 -2.60
CA GLU A 304 -16.71 -12.63 -1.62
C GLU A 304 -16.73 -12.11 -0.18
N ASP A 305 -17.62 -12.64 0.66
CA ASP A 305 -17.55 -12.41 2.10
C ASP A 305 -16.33 -13.13 2.69
N LEU A 306 -15.65 -12.48 3.64
CA LEU A 306 -14.47 -13.04 4.31
C LEU A 306 -14.80 -14.35 5.05
N SER A 307 -16.04 -14.51 5.51
CA SER A 307 -16.54 -15.73 6.17
C SER A 307 -16.48 -16.97 5.27
N VAL A 308 -16.97 -16.85 4.03
CA VAL A 308 -16.95 -17.92 3.02
C VAL A 308 -15.51 -18.34 2.69
N ARG A 309 -14.59 -17.38 2.66
CA ARG A 309 -13.18 -17.64 2.42
C ARG A 309 -12.53 -18.40 3.58
N ASP A 310 -12.89 -18.05 4.81
CA ASP A 310 -12.43 -18.75 6.01
C ASP A 310 -12.92 -20.20 6.01
N GLU A 311 -14.16 -20.43 5.59
CA GLU A 311 -14.76 -21.77 5.45
C GLU A 311 -14.05 -22.62 4.39
N LYS A 312 -13.82 -22.08 3.19
CA LYS A 312 -13.08 -22.77 2.12
C LYS A 312 -11.68 -23.19 2.56
N PHE A 313 -10.97 -22.28 3.23
CA PHE A 313 -9.64 -22.57 3.75
C PHE A 313 -9.68 -23.63 4.86
N ARG A 314 -10.66 -23.56 5.76
CA ARG A 314 -10.88 -24.58 6.79
C ARG A 314 -11.16 -25.95 6.20
N ALA A 315 -12.04 -26.04 5.20
CA ALA A 315 -12.35 -27.30 4.51
C ALA A 315 -11.09 -27.90 3.87
N TYR A 316 -10.26 -27.07 3.24
CA TYR A 316 -8.98 -27.52 2.68
C TYR A 316 -8.02 -28.07 3.74
N LEU A 317 -7.93 -27.42 4.91
CA LEU A 317 -7.10 -27.90 6.01
C LEU A 317 -7.57 -29.27 6.54
N VAL A 318 -8.87 -29.43 6.74
CA VAL A 318 -9.47 -30.69 7.21
C VAL A 318 -9.25 -31.81 6.19
N ALA A 319 -9.47 -31.53 4.90
CA ALA A 319 -9.24 -32.49 3.82
C ALA A 319 -7.77 -32.96 3.72
N ASN A 320 -6.82 -32.12 4.14
CA ASN A 320 -5.39 -32.46 4.18
C ASN A 320 -4.93 -32.98 5.56
N GLY A 321 -5.87 -33.42 6.41
CA GLY A 321 -5.59 -34.10 7.67
C GLY A 321 -5.13 -33.19 8.81
N TRP A 322 -5.34 -31.88 8.72
CA TRP A 322 -5.01 -30.97 9.81
C TRP A 322 -6.04 -31.07 10.95
N VAL A 323 -5.56 -31.22 12.19
CA VAL A 323 -6.38 -31.48 13.40
C VAL A 323 -6.22 -30.35 14.44
N GLY A 324 -5.92 -29.13 13.99
CA GLY A 324 -5.73 -28.00 14.90
C GLY A 324 -7.04 -27.31 15.32
N GLU A 325 -6.97 -26.54 16.39
CA GLU A 325 -8.08 -25.70 16.89
C GLU A 325 -8.05 -24.31 16.24
N MET A 326 -9.23 -23.70 16.03
CA MET A 326 -9.37 -22.29 15.63
C MET A 326 -10.30 -21.55 16.61
N GLY A 327 -9.92 -20.34 17.05
CA GLY A 327 -10.74 -19.45 17.90
C GLY A 327 -10.16 -19.13 19.29
N GLU A 328 -10.72 -18.12 19.96
CA GLU A 328 -10.43 -17.75 21.36
C GLU A 328 -11.17 -18.63 22.38
N ALA A 329 -10.73 -18.55 23.65
CA ALA A 329 -11.08 -19.48 24.72
C ALA A 329 -12.58 -19.63 25.03
N ASP A 330 -13.41 -18.67 24.60
CA ASP A 330 -14.86 -18.62 24.75
C ASP A 330 -15.65 -19.15 23.52
N LEU A 331 -14.98 -19.44 22.41
CA LEU A 331 -15.58 -19.91 21.14
C LEU A 331 -14.74 -21.05 20.49
N LYS A 332 -14.07 -21.85 21.32
CA LYS A 332 -13.28 -23.00 20.87
C LYS A 332 -14.20 -24.03 20.22
N VAL A 333 -13.94 -24.35 18.95
CA VAL A 333 -14.57 -25.49 18.29
C VAL A 333 -13.50 -26.19 17.45
N GLU A 334 -13.39 -27.51 17.55
CA GLU A 334 -12.44 -28.26 16.74
C GLU A 334 -12.70 -28.02 15.24
N ALA A 335 -11.63 -28.00 14.42
CA ALA A 335 -11.74 -27.82 12.97
C ALA A 335 -12.81 -28.73 12.33
N ARG A 336 -12.93 -29.97 12.83
CA ARG A 336 -13.85 -31.02 12.36
C ARG A 336 -15.31 -30.83 12.80
N GLU A 337 -15.57 -30.39 14.03
CA GLU A 337 -16.95 -30.26 14.57
C GLU A 337 -17.81 -29.23 13.83
N VAL A 338 -17.22 -28.15 13.32
CA VAL A 338 -17.96 -27.13 12.55
C VAL A 338 -18.30 -27.63 11.14
N VAL A 339 -17.43 -28.43 10.52
CA VAL A 339 -17.70 -29.01 9.19
C VAL A 339 -18.86 -30.02 9.29
N GLY A 340 -18.92 -30.81 10.36
CA GLY A 340 -20.03 -31.73 10.61
C GLY A 340 -21.38 -31.02 10.80
N ARG A 341 -21.42 -29.92 11.56
CA ARG A 341 -22.64 -29.11 11.75
C ARG A 341 -23.17 -28.47 10.47
N ILE A 342 -22.31 -28.19 9.49
CA ILE A 342 -22.73 -27.57 8.22
C ILE A 342 -23.27 -28.63 7.25
N ALA A 343 -22.67 -29.82 7.20
CA ALA A 343 -23.20 -30.94 6.44
C ALA A 343 -24.64 -31.29 6.88
N GLU A 344 -24.91 -31.27 8.19
CA GLU A 344 -26.27 -31.48 8.73
C GLU A 344 -27.26 -30.35 8.36
N VAL A 345 -26.78 -29.11 8.18
CA VAL A 345 -27.62 -27.96 7.81
C VAL A 345 -27.89 -27.89 6.30
N GLU A 346 -26.95 -28.36 5.47
CA GLU A 346 -27.17 -28.53 4.02
C GLU A 346 -28.09 -29.73 3.73
N GLU A 347 -27.90 -30.87 4.41
CA GLU A 347 -28.82 -32.03 4.32
C GLU A 347 -30.23 -31.73 4.87
N GLY A 348 -30.33 -30.82 5.85
CA GLY A 348 -31.61 -30.36 6.40
C GLY A 348 -32.38 -29.37 5.52
N LYS A 349 -31.80 -28.87 4.43
CA LYS A 349 -32.49 -28.04 3.42
C LYS A 349 -32.97 -28.82 2.21
N GLU A 350 -32.58 -30.09 2.07
CA GLU A 350 -33.04 -31.01 1.02
C GLU A 350 -34.18 -31.95 1.46
N LYS A 351 -34.68 -31.81 2.69
CA LYS A 351 -35.93 -32.43 3.18
C LYS A 351 -36.99 -31.38 3.42
#